data_AF-A0A9E3K8V9-F1
#
_entry.id   AF-A0A9E3K8V9-F1
#
_cell.length_a   1.000
_cell.length_b   1.000
_cell.length_c   1.000
_cell.angle_alpha   90.00
_cell.angle_beta   90.00
_cell.angle_gamma   90.00
#
_symmetry.space_group_name_H-M   'P 1'
#
loop_
_entity.id
_entity.type
_entity.pdbx_description
1 polymer ?
#
loop_
_entity_poly.entity_id
_entity_poly.type
_entity_poly.pdbx_seq_one_letter_code
_entity_poly.pdbx_strand_id
1 'polypeptide(L)'
;DTFADDLADIMEKRDLQRATLVGFSMGGGEIARYLSRYGVGRVARVALVGSVVPYLLKGDDNPEGVDYSVFAEMKREIRKDRFAFLGSFAKAFYGAGLVSHPVSKELLDWTFLLAVMASPKATIDCVDAFGTTDFRPDLAAFTVPTLIIHGTADKTVPIDPTGRAAAKAIPHATLIEYDGEPHGLFATAPERLNEDLLAFLTR
;
A
#
# COMPACT_ATOMS: atom_id res chain seq x y z
N ASP A 1 6.34 -12.93 4.64
CA ASP A 1 7.21 -13.27 5.78
C ASP A 1 8.53 -12.53 5.74
N THR A 2 9.39 -12.77 4.75
CA THR A 2 10.71 -12.11 4.68
C THR A 2 10.69 -10.59 4.83
N PHE A 3 9.79 -9.86 4.16
CA PHE A 3 9.71 -8.40 4.34
C PHE A 3 9.36 -7.97 5.78
N ALA A 4 8.55 -8.76 6.49
CA ALA A 4 8.24 -8.49 7.90
C ALA A 4 9.42 -8.86 8.82
N ASP A 5 10.20 -9.88 8.46
CA ASP A 5 11.43 -10.24 9.16
C ASP A 5 12.49 -9.12 8.98
N ASP A 6 12.62 -8.56 7.78
CA ASP A 6 13.50 -7.40 7.51
C ASP A 6 13.08 -6.16 8.33
N LEU A 7 11.76 -5.91 8.44
CA LEU A 7 11.24 -4.84 9.30
C LEU A 7 11.56 -5.11 10.78
N ALA A 8 11.38 -6.35 11.26
CA ALA A 8 11.72 -6.73 12.63
C ALA A 8 13.21 -6.52 12.93
N ASP A 9 14.07 -6.91 12.00
CA ASP A 9 15.51 -6.68 12.07
C ASP A 9 15.85 -5.19 12.25
N ILE A 10 15.19 -4.30 11.50
CA ILE A 10 15.38 -2.85 11.63
C ILE A 10 14.90 -2.36 13.00
N MET A 11 13.69 -2.76 13.40
CA MET A 11 13.06 -2.38 14.66
C MET A 11 13.93 -2.79 15.87
N GLU A 12 14.51 -4.00 15.84
CA GLU A 12 15.37 -4.51 16.89
C GLU A 12 16.76 -3.86 16.87
N LYS A 13 17.45 -3.84 15.73
CA LYS A 13 18.81 -3.30 15.62
C LYS A 13 18.90 -1.82 15.93
N ARG A 14 17.82 -1.06 15.73
CA ARG A 14 17.72 0.36 16.06
C ARG A 14 17.08 0.62 17.42
N ASP A 15 16.73 -0.44 18.14
CA ASP A 15 15.96 -0.42 19.38
C ASP A 15 14.79 0.58 19.33
N LEU A 16 14.01 0.49 18.25
CA LEU A 16 12.85 1.35 18.09
C LEU A 16 11.79 0.92 19.10
N GLN A 17 11.28 1.91 19.82
CA GLN A 17 10.25 1.76 20.83
C GLN A 17 9.14 2.76 20.54
N ARG A 18 7.89 2.36 20.78
CA ARG A 18 6.71 3.21 20.55
C ARG A 18 6.66 3.82 19.14
N ALA A 19 7.15 3.09 18.15
CA ALA A 19 7.18 3.55 16.77
C ALA A 19 5.76 3.72 16.20
N THR A 20 5.59 4.67 15.28
CA THR A 20 4.43 4.65 14.38
C THR A 20 4.85 4.06 13.06
N LEU A 21 4.24 2.95 12.66
CA LEU A 21 4.49 2.33 11.37
C LEU A 21 3.51 2.92 10.34
N VAL A 22 4.03 3.50 9.26
CA VAL A 22 3.23 4.05 8.17
C VAL A 22 3.51 3.22 6.92
N GLY A 23 2.52 2.43 6.48
CA GLY A 23 2.65 1.53 5.33
C GLY A 23 1.86 2.07 4.15
N PHE A 24 2.56 2.40 3.07
CA PHE A 24 1.93 2.76 1.80
C PHE A 24 1.79 1.53 0.90
N SER A 25 0.62 1.31 0.31
CA SER A 25 0.40 0.22 -0.65
C SER A 25 0.84 -1.14 -0.10
N MET A 26 1.77 -1.84 -0.75
CA MET A 26 2.29 -3.13 -0.29
C MET A 26 2.92 -3.09 1.12
N GLY A 27 3.43 -1.93 1.55
CA GLY A 27 4.00 -1.75 2.88
C GLY A 27 2.98 -1.96 4.01
N GLY A 28 1.69 -1.80 3.74
CA GLY A 28 0.66 -2.17 4.70
C GLY A 28 0.61 -3.68 4.99
N GLY A 29 0.92 -4.52 3.99
CA GLY A 29 1.04 -5.97 4.16
C GLY A 29 2.24 -6.36 5.03
N GLU A 30 3.35 -5.63 4.90
CA GLU A 30 4.53 -5.78 5.76
C GLU A 30 4.17 -5.50 7.22
N ILE A 31 3.44 -4.41 7.49
CA ILE A 31 2.95 -4.08 8.83
C ILE A 31 2.01 -5.17 9.35
N ALA A 32 1.02 -5.59 8.57
CA ALA A 32 0.07 -6.62 8.99
C ALA A 32 0.81 -7.89 9.42
N ARG A 33 1.71 -8.38 8.56
CA ARG A 33 2.49 -9.59 8.84
C ARG A 33 3.47 -9.40 9.99
N TYR A 34 4.06 -8.21 10.14
CA TYR A 34 4.93 -7.89 11.27
C TYR A 34 4.17 -7.96 12.60
N LEU A 35 3.01 -7.29 12.71
CA LEU A 35 2.21 -7.30 13.94
C LEU A 35 1.77 -8.71 14.33
N SER A 36 1.34 -9.50 13.34
CA SER A 36 0.89 -10.88 13.54
C SER A 36 2.00 -11.80 14.08
N ARG A 37 3.24 -11.62 13.60
CA ARG A 37 4.38 -12.48 13.97
C ARG A 37 5.17 -12.00 15.18
N TYR A 38 5.35 -10.68 15.30
CA TYR A 38 6.25 -10.06 16.28
C TYR A 38 5.51 -9.28 17.37
N GLY A 39 4.20 -9.12 17.24
CA GLY A 39 3.36 -8.39 18.17
C GLY A 39 3.50 -6.87 18.08
N VAL A 40 2.70 -6.19 18.90
CA VAL A 40 2.63 -4.72 18.94
C VAL A 40 3.63 -4.07 19.91
N GLY A 41 4.46 -4.85 20.63
CA GLY A 41 5.23 -4.34 21.77
C GLY A 41 6.12 -3.11 21.50
N ARG A 42 6.65 -3.00 20.27
CA ARG A 42 7.47 -1.86 19.82
C ARG A 42 6.69 -0.78 19.05
N VAL A 43 5.40 -0.98 18.83
CA VAL A 43 4.54 -0.16 17.96
C VAL A 43 3.50 0.56 18.80
N ALA A 44 3.48 1.89 18.72
CA ALA A 44 2.46 2.70 19.38
C ALA A 44 1.22 2.88 18.52
N ARG A 45 1.39 3.00 17.20
CA ARG A 45 0.32 3.34 16.24
C ARG A 45 0.64 2.79 14.85
N VAL A 46 -0.39 2.63 14.04
CA VAL A 46 -0.26 2.24 12.63
C VAL A 46 -1.04 3.19 11.73
N ALA A 47 -0.45 3.57 10.60
CA ALA A 47 -1.15 4.21 9.50
C ALA A 47 -1.02 3.35 8.22
N LEU A 48 -2.14 3.07 7.57
CA LEU A 48 -2.24 2.35 6.31
C LEU A 48 -2.70 3.32 5.23
N VAL A 49 -1.84 3.61 4.25
CA VAL A 49 -2.11 4.61 3.20
C VAL A 49 -2.22 3.90 1.85
N GLY A 50 -3.41 3.88 1.24
CA GLY A 50 -3.65 3.15 -0.01
C GLY A 50 -3.26 1.67 0.07
N SER A 51 -3.41 1.05 1.25
CA SER A 51 -2.83 -0.25 1.58
C SER A 51 -3.51 -1.41 0.86
N VAL A 52 -2.76 -2.48 0.56
CA VAL A 52 -3.26 -3.73 -0.04
C VAL A 52 -4.01 -4.64 0.95
N VAL A 53 -3.97 -4.30 2.23
CA VAL A 53 -4.68 -5.01 3.31
C VAL A 53 -6.19 -4.71 3.20
N PRO A 54 -7.08 -5.71 3.42
CA PRO A 54 -6.78 -7.02 3.95
C PRO A 54 -6.49 -8.11 2.91
N TYR A 55 -7.03 -8.00 1.69
CA TYR A 55 -6.77 -8.97 0.65
C TYR A 55 -7.17 -8.45 -0.73
N LEU A 56 -6.24 -8.43 -1.68
CA LEU A 56 -6.49 -7.89 -3.02
C LEU A 56 -7.12 -8.90 -3.99
N LEU A 57 -6.75 -10.18 -3.91
CA LEU A 57 -7.17 -11.17 -4.91
C LEU A 57 -8.67 -11.46 -4.82
N LYS A 58 -9.33 -11.45 -5.97
CA LYS A 58 -10.72 -11.86 -6.10
C LYS A 58 -10.91 -13.34 -5.78
N GLY A 59 -11.92 -13.66 -5.00
CA GLY A 59 -12.35 -15.02 -4.68
C GLY A 59 -13.82 -15.06 -4.30
N ASP A 60 -14.36 -16.25 -4.04
CA ASP A 60 -15.77 -16.42 -3.63
C ASP A 60 -16.08 -15.66 -2.33
N ASP A 61 -15.10 -15.57 -1.43
CA ASP A 61 -15.14 -14.85 -0.17
C ASP A 61 -14.56 -13.43 -0.23
N ASN A 62 -14.16 -12.97 -1.43
CA ASN A 62 -13.69 -11.61 -1.73
C ASN A 62 -14.12 -11.17 -3.15
N PRO A 63 -15.43 -11.03 -3.44
CA PRO A 63 -15.93 -10.85 -4.80
C PRO A 63 -15.57 -9.50 -5.44
N GLU A 64 -15.32 -8.48 -4.61
CA GLU A 64 -14.91 -7.13 -5.02
C GLU A 64 -13.40 -7.02 -5.26
N GLY A 65 -12.64 -8.10 -5.04
CA GLY A 65 -11.21 -8.14 -5.29
C GLY A 65 -10.82 -8.01 -6.76
N VAL A 66 -9.52 -7.91 -7.01
CA VAL A 66 -8.92 -7.83 -8.34
C VAL A 66 -8.73 -9.22 -8.93
N ASP A 67 -9.15 -9.40 -10.18
CA ASP A 67 -9.04 -10.68 -10.89
C ASP A 67 -7.57 -11.11 -11.08
N TYR A 68 -7.29 -12.40 -10.91
CA TYR A 68 -5.94 -12.95 -11.07
C TYR A 68 -5.32 -12.62 -12.44
N SER A 69 -6.14 -12.53 -13.48
CA SER A 69 -5.68 -12.19 -14.84
C SER A 69 -4.97 -10.85 -14.91
N VAL A 70 -5.35 -9.86 -14.07
CA VAL A 70 -4.69 -8.55 -13.99
C VAL A 70 -3.25 -8.71 -13.49
N PHE A 71 -3.04 -9.47 -12.42
CA PHE A 71 -1.69 -9.74 -11.89
C PHE A 71 -0.86 -10.58 -12.87
N ALA A 72 -1.48 -11.58 -13.53
CA ALA A 72 -0.82 -12.37 -14.56
C ALA A 72 -0.39 -11.50 -15.76
N GLU A 73 -1.22 -10.56 -16.17
CA GLU A 73 -0.94 -9.59 -17.22
C GLU A 73 0.18 -8.62 -16.82
N MET A 74 0.15 -8.06 -15.60
CA MET A 74 1.25 -7.24 -15.10
C MET A 74 2.59 -7.98 -15.20
N LYS A 75 2.65 -9.23 -14.71
CA LYS A 75 3.87 -10.06 -14.79
C LYS A 75 4.29 -10.36 -16.23
N ARG A 76 3.33 -10.49 -17.16
CA ARG A 76 3.61 -10.70 -18.59
C ARG A 76 4.20 -9.44 -19.23
N GLU A 77 3.61 -8.28 -19.01
CA GLU A 77 4.09 -7.01 -19.56
C GLU A 77 5.45 -6.61 -18.97
N ILE A 78 5.69 -6.85 -17.67
CA ILE A 78 7.01 -6.65 -17.06
C ILE A 78 8.08 -7.51 -17.76
N ARG A 79 7.78 -8.78 -18.07
CA ARG A 79 8.71 -9.68 -18.78
C ARG A 79 8.95 -9.25 -20.23
N LYS A 80 7.92 -8.73 -20.89
CA LYS A 80 7.96 -8.31 -22.29
C LYS A 80 8.75 -7.02 -22.46
N ASP A 81 8.39 -5.99 -21.71
CA ASP A 81 9.05 -4.69 -21.69
C ASP A 81 8.78 -3.99 -20.35
N ARG A 82 9.67 -4.22 -19.38
CA ARG A 82 9.61 -3.61 -18.05
C ARG A 82 9.61 -2.09 -18.11
N PHE A 83 10.35 -1.47 -19.03
CA PHE A 83 10.43 -0.01 -19.10
C PHE A 83 9.10 0.59 -19.57
N ALA A 84 8.52 0.05 -20.63
CA ALA A 84 7.21 0.47 -21.11
C ALA A 84 6.11 0.23 -20.05
N PHE A 85 6.14 -0.91 -19.36
CA PHE A 85 5.24 -1.20 -18.25
C PHE A 85 5.36 -0.15 -17.14
N LEU A 86 6.57 0.09 -16.61
CA LEU A 86 6.79 1.03 -15.51
C LEU A 86 6.41 2.47 -15.88
N GLY A 87 6.69 2.90 -17.11
CA GLY A 87 6.28 4.23 -17.58
C GLY A 87 4.76 4.38 -17.67
N SER A 88 4.04 3.33 -18.06
CA SER A 88 2.58 3.32 -18.13
C SER A 88 1.96 3.22 -16.73
N PHE A 89 2.54 2.39 -15.87
CA PHE A 89 2.12 2.21 -14.49
C PHE A 89 2.26 3.51 -13.68
N ALA A 90 3.37 4.26 -13.83
CA ALA A 90 3.55 5.55 -13.17
C ALA A 90 2.44 6.56 -13.52
N LYS A 91 1.97 6.59 -14.77
CA LYS A 91 0.83 7.45 -15.16
C LYS A 91 -0.46 7.04 -14.46
N ALA A 92 -0.76 5.73 -14.46
CA ALA A 92 -1.95 5.20 -13.79
C ALA A 92 -1.91 5.44 -12.27
N PHE A 93 -0.73 5.27 -11.66
CA PHE A 93 -0.47 5.46 -10.24
C PHE A 93 -0.89 6.85 -9.75
N TYR A 94 -0.59 7.89 -10.52
CA TYR A 94 -0.99 9.26 -10.21
C TYR A 94 -2.29 9.69 -10.89
N GLY A 95 -2.96 8.86 -11.68
CA GLY A 95 -4.15 9.31 -12.43
C GLY A 95 -3.83 10.33 -13.55
N ALA A 96 -2.61 10.33 -14.07
CA ALA A 96 -2.18 11.19 -15.17
C ALA A 96 -2.68 10.67 -16.53
N GLY A 97 -3.12 11.58 -17.39
CA GLY A 97 -3.67 11.28 -18.72
C GLY A 97 -3.49 12.45 -19.70
N LEU A 98 -4.21 12.40 -20.82
CA LEU A 98 -4.15 13.45 -21.86
C LEU A 98 -4.63 14.82 -21.38
N VAL A 99 -5.59 14.84 -20.45
CA VAL A 99 -6.23 16.06 -19.92
C VAL A 99 -6.00 16.26 -18.42
N SER A 100 -5.46 15.24 -17.74
CA SER A 100 -5.26 15.22 -16.30
C SER A 100 -3.77 15.17 -15.98
N HIS A 101 -3.29 16.16 -15.23
CA HIS A 101 -1.88 16.29 -14.83
C HIS A 101 -1.79 16.60 -13.33
N PRO A 102 -2.14 15.63 -12.47
CA PRO A 102 -2.19 15.85 -11.02
C PRO A 102 -0.79 15.90 -10.39
N VAL A 103 0.26 15.55 -11.15
CA VAL A 103 1.67 15.71 -10.79
C VAL A 103 2.45 16.28 -11.97
N SER A 104 3.61 16.88 -11.71
CA SER A 104 4.49 17.38 -12.76
C SER A 104 5.11 16.25 -13.59
N LYS A 105 5.58 16.58 -14.79
CA LYS A 105 6.31 15.62 -15.62
C LYS A 105 7.59 15.15 -14.94
N GLU A 106 8.30 16.04 -14.25
CA GLU A 106 9.55 15.75 -13.55
C GLU A 106 9.33 14.72 -12.44
N LEU A 107 8.19 14.78 -11.74
CA LEU A 107 7.86 13.77 -10.73
C LEU A 107 7.50 12.42 -11.36
N LEU A 108 6.81 12.42 -12.49
CA LEU A 108 6.55 11.19 -13.27
C LEU A 108 7.85 10.54 -13.74
N ASP A 109 8.75 11.34 -14.31
CA ASP A 109 10.05 10.89 -14.79
C ASP A 109 10.90 10.36 -13.61
N TRP A 110 10.93 11.07 -12.48
CA TRP A 110 11.63 10.63 -11.28
C TRP A 110 11.09 9.30 -10.74
N THR A 111 9.76 9.15 -10.69
CA THR A 111 9.10 7.90 -10.25
C THR A 111 9.47 6.74 -11.16
N PHE A 112 9.47 6.96 -12.48
CA PHE A 112 9.92 5.98 -13.45
C PHE A 112 11.39 5.60 -13.22
N LEU A 113 12.28 6.59 -13.05
CA LEU A 113 13.71 6.38 -12.79
C LEU A 113 13.95 5.58 -11.50
N LEU A 114 13.20 5.88 -10.44
CA LEU A 114 13.24 5.12 -9.19
C LEU A 114 12.86 3.65 -9.41
N ALA A 115 11.76 3.41 -10.14
CA ALA A 115 11.27 2.06 -10.38
C ALA A 115 12.19 1.24 -11.28
N VAL A 116 12.85 1.83 -12.28
CA VAL A 116 13.77 1.08 -13.17
C VAL A 116 15.05 0.65 -12.47
N MET A 117 15.47 1.33 -11.39
CA MET A 117 16.62 0.93 -10.58
C MET A 117 16.36 -0.33 -9.73
N ALA A 118 15.11 -0.70 -9.50
CA ALA A 118 14.77 -1.88 -8.72
C ALA A 118 15.12 -3.20 -9.44
N SER A 119 15.27 -4.29 -8.68
CA SER A 119 15.54 -5.62 -9.23
C SER A 119 14.44 -6.09 -10.19
N PRO A 120 14.77 -6.53 -11.42
CA PRO A 120 13.85 -7.17 -12.36
C PRO A 120 13.03 -8.29 -11.75
N LYS A 121 13.70 -9.20 -11.03
CA LYS A 121 13.06 -10.34 -10.40
C LYS A 121 12.16 -9.93 -9.24
N ALA A 122 12.65 -9.07 -8.35
CA ALA A 122 11.88 -8.63 -7.19
C ALA A 122 10.58 -7.93 -7.61
N THR A 123 10.61 -7.09 -8.65
CA THR A 123 9.38 -6.44 -9.14
C THR A 123 8.34 -7.42 -9.63
N ILE A 124 8.73 -8.53 -10.27
CA ILE A 124 7.80 -9.58 -10.69
C ILE A 124 7.25 -10.34 -9.48
N ASP A 125 8.14 -10.75 -8.57
CA ASP A 125 7.76 -11.53 -7.39
C ASP A 125 6.87 -10.70 -6.44
N CYS A 126 7.09 -9.39 -6.35
CA CYS A 126 6.24 -8.50 -5.57
C CYS A 126 4.81 -8.44 -6.09
N VAL A 127 4.56 -8.61 -7.41
CA VAL A 127 3.19 -8.69 -7.95
C VAL A 127 2.41 -9.82 -7.28
N ASP A 128 3.04 -10.97 -7.08
CA ASP A 128 2.42 -12.08 -6.36
C ASP A 128 2.31 -11.76 -4.86
N ALA A 129 3.35 -11.18 -4.27
CA ALA A 129 3.35 -10.84 -2.84
C ALA A 129 2.20 -9.87 -2.48
N PHE A 130 2.04 -8.75 -3.18
CA PHE A 130 0.97 -7.82 -2.88
C PHE A 130 -0.39 -8.27 -3.44
N GLY A 131 -0.40 -8.96 -4.59
CA GLY A 131 -1.62 -9.30 -5.29
C GLY A 131 -2.34 -10.51 -4.71
N THR A 132 -1.61 -11.46 -4.10
CA THR A 132 -2.15 -12.78 -3.72
C THR A 132 -1.98 -13.15 -2.25
N THR A 133 -1.26 -12.35 -1.45
CA THR A 133 -1.15 -12.63 -0.02
C THR A 133 -2.44 -12.22 0.69
N ASP A 134 -3.05 -13.17 1.40
CA ASP A 134 -4.19 -12.91 2.29
C ASP A 134 -3.70 -12.47 3.66
N PHE A 135 -4.03 -11.23 4.05
CA PHE A 135 -3.71 -10.65 5.35
C PHE A 135 -4.91 -10.66 6.31
N ARG A 136 -6.06 -11.23 5.93
CA ARG A 136 -7.23 -11.33 6.83
C ARG A 136 -6.91 -12.02 8.16
N PRO A 137 -6.10 -13.10 8.22
CA PRO A 137 -5.69 -13.70 9.49
C PRO A 137 -4.81 -12.78 10.35
N ASP A 138 -4.09 -11.83 9.72
CA ASP A 138 -3.17 -10.92 10.40
C ASP A 138 -3.88 -9.73 11.08
N LEU A 139 -5.14 -9.44 10.70
CA LEU A 139 -5.86 -8.24 11.17
C LEU A 139 -6.14 -8.24 12.67
N ALA A 140 -6.29 -9.41 13.28
CA ALA A 140 -6.51 -9.52 14.73
C ALA A 140 -5.33 -9.00 15.55
N ALA A 141 -4.14 -8.89 14.96
CA ALA A 141 -2.94 -8.36 15.60
C ALA A 141 -2.91 -6.82 15.66
N PHE A 142 -3.82 -6.13 14.96
CA PHE A 142 -3.96 -4.68 15.03
C PHE A 142 -4.68 -4.28 16.33
N THR A 143 -3.98 -4.38 17.45
CA THR A 143 -4.49 -4.02 18.78
C THR A 143 -4.05 -2.62 19.23
N VAL A 144 -3.50 -1.83 18.31
CA VAL A 144 -3.06 -0.43 18.53
C VAL A 144 -3.90 0.51 17.67
N PRO A 145 -3.98 1.81 18.01
CA PRO A 145 -4.67 2.79 17.17
C PRO A 145 -4.22 2.69 15.71
N THR A 146 -5.21 2.57 14.81
CA THR A 146 -4.96 2.37 13.39
C THR A 146 -5.69 3.45 12.58
N LEU A 147 -4.94 4.16 11.76
CA LEU A 147 -5.47 5.10 10.77
C LEU A 147 -5.40 4.45 9.38
N ILE A 148 -6.45 4.60 8.59
CA ILE A 148 -6.51 4.18 7.20
C ILE A 148 -6.82 5.42 6.37
N ILE A 149 -5.98 5.73 5.38
CA ILE A 149 -6.19 6.80 4.41
C ILE A 149 -6.24 6.17 3.02
N HIS A 150 -7.28 6.46 2.23
CA HIS A 150 -7.43 5.83 0.91
C HIS A 150 -8.10 6.77 -0.09
N GLY A 151 -7.56 6.83 -1.31
CA GLY A 151 -8.17 7.58 -2.42
C GLY A 151 -9.39 6.85 -3.00
N THR A 152 -10.50 7.55 -3.23
CA THR A 152 -11.72 6.92 -3.79
C THR A 152 -11.61 6.64 -5.29
N ALA A 153 -10.65 7.26 -5.97
CA ALA A 153 -10.35 7.03 -7.39
C ALA A 153 -9.11 6.15 -7.62
N ASP A 154 -8.64 5.45 -6.57
CA ASP A 154 -7.51 4.52 -6.65
C ASP A 154 -7.85 3.32 -7.54
N LYS A 155 -7.20 3.27 -8.71
CA LYS A 155 -7.33 2.16 -9.69
C LYS A 155 -6.28 1.07 -9.53
N THR A 156 -5.25 1.30 -8.72
CA THR A 156 -4.17 0.33 -8.48
C THR A 156 -4.55 -0.59 -7.34
N VAL A 157 -5.09 -0.01 -6.27
CA VAL A 157 -5.54 -0.69 -5.06
C VAL A 157 -6.97 -0.21 -4.78
N PRO A 158 -8.00 -0.85 -5.37
CA PRO A 158 -9.39 -0.41 -5.24
C PRO A 158 -9.82 -0.38 -3.77
N ILE A 159 -10.46 0.72 -3.35
CA ILE A 159 -10.76 1.00 -1.94
C ILE A 159 -11.70 -0.02 -1.28
N ASP A 160 -12.66 -0.57 -2.03
CA ASP A 160 -13.69 -1.48 -1.50
C ASP A 160 -13.12 -2.79 -0.92
N PRO A 161 -12.37 -3.60 -1.69
CA PRO A 161 -11.74 -4.82 -1.16
C PRO A 161 -10.56 -4.53 -0.23
N THR A 162 -10.12 -3.27 -0.09
CA THR A 162 -8.94 -2.90 0.70
C THR A 162 -9.28 -1.96 1.86
N GLY A 163 -9.09 -0.64 1.72
CA GLY A 163 -9.23 0.33 2.80
C GLY A 163 -10.57 0.23 3.56
N ARG A 164 -11.70 0.08 2.85
CA ARG A 164 -13.03 -0.09 3.47
C ARG A 164 -13.17 -1.45 4.17
N ALA A 165 -12.70 -2.53 3.56
CA ALA A 165 -12.71 -3.86 4.16
C ALA A 165 -11.82 -3.93 5.42
N ALA A 166 -10.63 -3.33 5.37
CA ALA A 166 -9.71 -3.23 6.51
C ALA A 166 -10.34 -2.42 7.66
N ALA A 167 -10.96 -1.27 7.36
CA ALA A 167 -11.61 -0.43 8.36
C ALA A 167 -12.75 -1.16 9.10
N LYS A 168 -13.47 -2.04 8.38
CA LYS A 168 -14.53 -2.87 8.97
C LYS A 168 -13.97 -3.99 9.86
N ALA A 169 -12.80 -4.53 9.51
CA ALA A 169 -12.24 -5.72 10.16
C ALA A 169 -11.25 -5.41 11.29
N ILE A 170 -10.56 -4.27 11.25
CA ILE A 170 -9.61 -3.85 12.27
C ILE A 170 -10.34 -3.09 13.40
N PRO A 171 -10.28 -3.57 14.65
CA PRO A 171 -10.85 -2.86 15.79
C PRO A 171 -10.23 -1.46 15.94
N HIS A 172 -11.05 -0.46 16.23
CA HIS A 172 -10.61 0.93 16.47
C HIS A 172 -9.90 1.58 15.27
N ALA A 173 -10.10 1.08 14.05
CA ALA A 173 -9.63 1.76 12.86
C ALA A 173 -10.42 3.05 12.59
N THR A 174 -9.72 4.12 12.23
CA THR A 174 -10.32 5.33 11.65
C THR A 174 -10.04 5.32 10.16
N LEU A 175 -11.08 5.37 9.32
CA LEU A 175 -10.95 5.53 7.87
C LEU A 175 -11.14 7.00 7.48
N ILE A 176 -10.23 7.53 6.68
CA ILE A 176 -10.35 8.82 6.01
C ILE A 176 -10.29 8.57 4.50
N GLU A 177 -11.39 8.87 3.81
CA GLU A 177 -11.46 8.75 2.36
C GLU A 177 -11.06 10.07 1.69
N TYR A 178 -10.16 9.96 0.73
CA TYR A 178 -9.68 11.08 -0.07
C TYR A 178 -10.46 11.07 -1.38
N ASP A 179 -11.55 11.83 -1.41
CA ASP A 179 -12.44 11.87 -2.57
C ASP A 179 -11.69 12.30 -3.84
N GLY A 180 -11.82 11.52 -4.90
CA GLY A 180 -11.20 11.76 -6.20
C GLY A 180 -9.70 11.47 -6.29
N GLU A 181 -9.02 11.16 -5.17
CA GLU A 181 -7.56 10.95 -5.19
C GLU A 181 -7.18 9.58 -5.77
N PRO A 182 -6.08 9.51 -6.55
CA PRO A 182 -5.54 8.29 -7.11
C PRO A 182 -4.68 7.53 -6.08
N HIS A 183 -4.01 6.46 -6.51
CA HIS A 183 -3.14 5.67 -5.63
C HIS A 183 -1.98 6.50 -5.05
N GLY A 184 -1.34 7.31 -5.90
CA GLY A 184 -0.23 8.19 -5.54
C GLY A 184 -0.62 9.43 -4.74
N LEU A 185 -1.58 9.31 -3.81
CA LEU A 185 -2.16 10.41 -3.04
C LEU A 185 -1.14 11.18 -2.20
N PHE A 186 -0.01 10.56 -1.86
CA PHE A 186 1.09 11.24 -1.15
C PHE A 186 1.75 12.34 -1.99
N ALA A 187 1.58 12.31 -3.31
CA ALA A 187 2.11 13.31 -4.22
C ALA A 187 1.02 14.27 -4.76
N THR A 188 -0.21 13.80 -4.88
CA THR A 188 -1.33 14.61 -5.41
C THR A 188 -2.04 15.42 -4.33
N ALA A 189 -2.06 14.93 -3.08
CA ALA A 189 -2.60 15.63 -1.93
C ALA A 189 -1.62 15.64 -0.72
N PRO A 190 -0.35 16.08 -0.89
CA PRO A 190 0.67 15.95 0.14
C PRO A 190 0.35 16.74 1.42
N GLU A 191 -0.20 17.96 1.30
CA GLU A 191 -0.54 18.79 2.46
C GLU A 191 -1.62 18.12 3.31
N ARG A 192 -2.68 17.63 2.65
CA ARG A 192 -3.78 16.93 3.31
C ARG A 192 -3.29 15.66 4.01
N LEU A 193 -2.47 14.86 3.32
CA LEU A 193 -1.88 13.64 3.89
C LEU A 193 -1.03 13.97 5.13
N ASN A 194 -0.19 15.00 5.03
CA ASN A 194 0.67 15.42 6.13
C ASN A 194 -0.15 15.90 7.33
N GLU A 195 -1.20 16.70 7.11
CA GLU A 195 -2.08 17.17 8.17
C GLU A 195 -2.77 16.02 8.91
N ASP A 196 -3.35 15.06 8.19
CA ASP A 196 -4.03 13.91 8.79
C ASP A 196 -3.06 12.99 9.55
N LEU A 197 -1.86 12.75 9.00
CA LEU A 197 -0.83 11.95 9.66
C LEU A 197 -0.32 12.66 10.93
N LEU A 198 -0.04 13.96 10.88
CA LEU A 198 0.41 14.73 12.05
C LEU A 198 -0.68 14.79 13.14
N ALA A 199 -1.95 14.98 12.74
CA ALA A 199 -3.07 14.93 13.65
C ALA A 199 -3.21 13.55 14.31
N PHE A 200 -2.94 12.46 13.59
CA PHE A 200 -2.95 11.10 14.15
C PHE A 200 -1.78 10.82 15.09
N LEU A 201 -0.58 11.31 14.75
CA LEU A 201 0.63 11.13 15.57
C LEU A 201 0.54 11.81 16.95
N THR A 202 -0.30 12.84 17.06
CA THR A 202 -0.48 13.64 18.28
C THR A 202 -1.64 13.19 19.18
N ARG A 203 -2.42 12.19 18.76
CA ARG A 203 -3.52 11.60 19.55
C ARG A 203 -3.04 10.61 20.59
#